data_AF-A0A098YC66-F1
#
_entry.id   AF-A0A098YC66-F1
#
_cell.length_a   1.000
_cell.length_b   1.000
_cell.length_c   1.000
_cell.angle_alpha   90.00
_cell.angle_beta   90.00
_cell.angle_gamma   90.00
#
_symmetry.space_group_name_H-M   'P 1'
#
loop_
_entity.id
_entity.type
_entity.pdbx_description
1 polymer ?
#
loop_
_entity_poly.entity_id
_entity_poly.type
_entity_poly.pdbx_seq_one_letter_code
_entity_poly.pdbx_strand_id
1 'polypeptide(L)'
;LGAGPAHDAAAAAVREAAAAGRPLADLVAERTDVDGAALVADGSPDVGEAGAQVDAALAAHTIALQSDPTASVVTAGEGGPA
;
A
#
# COMPACT_ATOMS: atom_id res chain seq x y z
N LEU A 1 -1.50 -23.99 -0.48
CA LEU A 1 -0.07 -24.09 -0.82
C LEU A 1 0.87 -23.93 0.38
N GLY A 2 0.56 -23.05 1.36
CA GLY A 2 1.53 -22.70 2.41
C GLY A 2 2.61 -21.76 1.87
N ALA A 3 3.34 -21.05 2.75
CA ALA A 3 4.16 -19.90 2.35
C ALA A 3 5.29 -20.25 1.36
N GLY A 4 6.11 -21.26 1.66
CA GLY A 4 7.21 -21.69 0.78
C GLY A 4 6.73 -22.15 -0.60
N PRO A 5 5.84 -23.16 -0.68
CA PRO A 5 5.33 -23.63 -1.97
C PRO A 5 4.56 -22.57 -2.76
N ALA A 6 3.87 -21.63 -2.11
CA ALA A 6 3.22 -20.51 -2.78
C ALA A 6 4.25 -19.56 -3.42
N HIS A 7 5.36 -19.29 -2.73
CA HIS A 7 6.45 -18.48 -3.27
C HIS A 7 7.09 -19.14 -4.50
N ASP A 8 7.40 -20.43 -4.42
CA ASP A 8 7.99 -21.17 -5.54
C ASP A 8 7.05 -21.22 -6.75
N ALA A 9 5.76 -21.44 -6.50
CA ALA A 9 4.70 -21.40 -7.50
C ALA A 9 4.60 -20.04 -8.19
N ALA A 10 4.66 -18.95 -7.43
CA ALA A 10 4.65 -17.58 -7.96
C ALA A 10 5.91 -17.31 -8.79
N ALA A 11 7.08 -17.69 -8.28
CA ALA A 11 8.35 -17.51 -8.98
C ALA A 11 8.40 -18.29 -10.30
N ALA A 12 7.82 -19.50 -10.35
CA ALA A 12 7.68 -20.27 -11.57
C ALA A 12 6.77 -19.56 -12.60
N ALA A 13 5.60 -19.07 -12.18
CA ALA A 13 4.68 -18.36 -13.06
C ALA A 13 5.28 -17.07 -13.64
N VAL A 14 6.06 -16.32 -12.86
CA VAL A 14 6.78 -15.12 -13.34
C VAL A 14 7.80 -15.48 -14.42
N ARG A 15 8.58 -16.55 -14.22
CA ARG A 15 9.56 -17.01 -15.21
C ARG A 15 8.89 -17.50 -16.48
N GLU A 16 7.77 -18.21 -16.36
CA GLU A 16 6.99 -18.69 -17.50
C GLU A 16 6.37 -17.55 -18.30
N ALA A 17 5.77 -16.56 -17.63
CA ALA A 17 5.23 -15.35 -18.26
C ALA A 17 6.29 -14.65 -19.11
N ALA A 18 7.49 -14.45 -18.53
CA ALA A 18 8.61 -13.82 -19.20
C ALA A 18 9.09 -14.64 -20.42
N ALA A 19 9.23 -15.96 -20.28
CA ALA A 19 9.68 -16.83 -21.35
C ALA A 19 8.67 -16.93 -22.52
N ALA A 20 7.38 -16.92 -22.20
CA ALA A 20 6.30 -17.00 -23.17
C ALA A 20 5.92 -15.64 -23.78
N GLY A 21 6.40 -14.52 -23.21
CA GLY A 21 5.98 -13.18 -23.59
C GLY A 21 4.50 -12.91 -23.31
N ARG A 22 3.94 -13.56 -22.28
CA ARG A 22 2.52 -13.48 -21.90
C ARG A 22 2.34 -12.64 -20.63
N PRO A 23 1.20 -11.96 -20.46
CA PRO A 23 0.84 -11.35 -19.19
C PRO A 23 0.80 -12.38 -18.06
N LEU A 24 1.39 -12.05 -16.90
CA LEU A 24 1.35 -12.92 -15.72
C LEU A 24 -0.10 -13.19 -15.26
N ALA A 25 -0.97 -12.19 -15.39
CA ALA A 25 -2.39 -12.30 -15.05
C ALA A 25 -3.09 -13.46 -15.79
N ASP A 26 -2.78 -13.65 -17.08
CA ASP A 26 -3.36 -14.72 -17.89
C ASP A 26 -2.90 -16.10 -17.37
N LEU A 27 -1.61 -16.25 -17.06
CA LEU A 27 -1.09 -17.50 -16.50
C LEU A 27 -1.66 -17.79 -15.11
N VAL A 28 -1.81 -16.78 -14.26
CA VAL A 28 -2.37 -16.94 -12.91
C VAL A 28 -3.85 -17.30 -12.97
N ALA A 29 -4.62 -16.72 -13.90
CA ALA A 29 -6.04 -17.04 -14.11
C ALA A 29 -6.25 -18.49 -14.60
N GLU A 30 -5.27 -19.07 -15.31
CA GLU A 30 -5.30 -20.46 -15.79
C GLU A 30 -4.97 -21.51 -14.71
N ARG A 31 -4.52 -21.08 -13.53
CA ARG A 31 -4.13 -22.00 -12.44
C ARG A 31 -5.34 -22.59 -11.72
N THR A 32 -5.15 -23.81 -11.21
CA THR A 32 -6.18 -24.56 -10.48
C THR A 32 -5.89 -24.70 -8.98
N ASP A 33 -4.69 -24.32 -8.53
CA ASP A 33 -4.23 -24.43 -7.15
C ASP A 33 -4.38 -23.13 -6.34
N VAL A 34 -4.86 -22.07 -6.99
CA VAL A 34 -5.21 -20.75 -6.43
C VAL A 34 -6.46 -20.21 -7.13
N ASP A 35 -7.20 -19.31 -6.48
CA ASP A 35 -8.29 -18.59 -7.13
C ASP A 35 -7.72 -17.42 -7.96
N GLY A 36 -7.29 -17.74 -9.18
CA GLY A 36 -6.68 -16.78 -10.09
C GLY A 36 -7.63 -15.66 -10.53
N ALA A 37 -8.92 -15.96 -10.64
CA ALA A 37 -9.93 -14.96 -10.98
C ALA A 37 -10.04 -13.90 -9.87
N ALA A 38 -10.09 -14.32 -8.60
CA ALA A 38 -10.12 -13.39 -7.48
C ALA A 38 -8.85 -12.53 -7.39
N LEU A 39 -7.68 -13.10 -7.68
CA LEU A 39 -6.40 -12.38 -7.64
C LEU A 39 -6.27 -11.29 -8.72
N VAL A 40 -6.93 -11.46 -9.86
CA VAL A 40 -6.79 -10.57 -11.02
C VAL A 40 -7.98 -9.60 -11.14
N ALA A 41 -9.14 -9.92 -10.53
CA ALA A 41 -10.39 -9.18 -10.73
C ALA A 41 -10.37 -7.73 -10.24
N ASP A 42 -9.59 -7.40 -9.20
CA ASP A 42 -9.70 -6.08 -8.58
C ASP A 42 -8.94 -4.99 -9.36
N GLY A 43 -7.86 -5.33 -10.06
CA GLY A 43 -7.05 -4.38 -10.86
C GLY A 43 -6.43 -3.21 -10.08
N SER A 44 -6.91 -2.93 -8.85
CA SER A 44 -6.34 -1.99 -7.92
C SER A 44 -5.05 -2.56 -7.35
N PRO A 45 -4.03 -1.73 -7.15
CA PRO A 45 -2.82 -2.14 -6.45
C PRO A 45 -3.15 -2.67 -5.04
N ASP A 46 -2.55 -3.80 -4.67
CA ASP A 46 -2.55 -4.27 -3.28
C ASP A 46 -1.64 -3.35 -2.46
N VAL A 47 -2.27 -2.40 -1.75
CA VAL A 47 -1.58 -1.40 -0.92
C VAL A 47 -1.42 -1.82 0.54
N GLY A 48 -1.97 -2.98 0.91
CA GLY A 48 -2.04 -3.42 2.31
C GLY A 48 -2.57 -2.31 3.24
N GLU A 49 -1.84 -2.04 4.32
CA GLU A 49 -2.22 -1.09 5.38
C GLU A 49 -1.67 0.34 5.17
N ALA A 50 -1.21 0.68 3.96
CA ALA A 50 -0.52 1.95 3.72
C ALA A 50 -1.37 3.17 4.13
N GLY A 51 -2.67 3.17 3.83
CA GLY A 51 -3.59 4.25 4.21
C GLY A 51 -3.69 4.43 5.73
N ALA A 52 -3.88 3.34 6.47
CA ALA A 52 -3.97 3.37 7.93
C ALA A 52 -2.66 3.88 8.57
N GLN A 53 -1.50 3.53 8.00
CA GLN A 53 -0.22 4.03 8.46
C GLN A 53 -0.06 5.54 8.24
N VAL A 54 -0.52 6.05 7.08
CA VAL A 54 -0.53 7.49 6.79
C VAL A 54 -1.46 8.22 7.76
N ASP A 55 -2.66 7.71 7.99
CA ASP A 55 -3.62 8.30 8.94
C ASP A 55 -3.05 8.35 10.36
N ALA A 56 -2.40 7.27 10.81
CA ALA A 56 -1.74 7.22 12.11
C ALA A 56 -0.61 8.26 12.22
N ALA A 57 0.20 8.41 11.18
CA ALA A 57 1.28 9.39 11.14
C ALA A 57 0.74 10.83 11.17
N LEU A 58 -0.33 11.12 10.42
CA LEU A 58 -0.98 12.43 10.40
C LEU A 58 -1.61 12.76 11.76
N ALA A 59 -2.30 11.80 12.39
CA ALA A 59 -2.87 11.99 13.73
C ALA A 59 -1.78 12.28 14.77
N ALA A 60 -0.67 11.53 14.74
CA ALA A 60 0.48 11.78 15.62
C ALA A 60 1.08 13.18 15.40
N HIS A 61 1.18 13.62 14.15
CA HIS A 61 1.64 14.96 13.81
C HIS A 61 0.69 16.06 14.34
N THR A 62 -0.63 15.90 14.15
CA THR A 62 -1.63 16.83 14.69
C THR A 62 -1.55 16.94 16.20
N ILE A 63 -1.43 15.81 16.91
CA ILE A 63 -1.28 15.80 18.38
C ILE A 63 0.00 16.54 18.78
N ALA A 64 1.10 16.33 18.07
CA ALA A 64 2.36 17.02 18.36
C ALA A 64 2.22 18.54 18.21
N LEU A 65 1.56 19.02 17.15
CA LEU A 65 1.31 20.46 16.95
C LEU A 65 0.41 21.05 18.04
N GLN A 66 -0.59 20.31 18.51
CA GLN A 66 -1.49 20.76 19.57
C GLN A 66 -0.84 20.74 20.97
N SER A 67 0.18 19.89 21.14
CA SER A 67 0.86 19.70 22.42
C SER A 67 2.09 20.58 22.58
N ASP A 68 2.51 21.31 21.53
CA ASP A 68 3.63 22.26 21.58
C ASP A 68 3.15 23.65 22.04
N PRO A 69 3.46 24.06 23.28
CA PRO A 69 3.05 25.37 23.81
C PRO A 69 3.78 26.54 23.12
N THR A 70 4.86 26.29 22.37
CA THR A 70 5.59 27.33 21.64
C THR A 70 5.02 27.62 20.26
N ALA A 71 4.27 26.67 19.68
CA ALA A 71 3.58 26.85 18.39
C ALA A 71 2.43 27.88 18.47
N SER A 72 1.80 28.03 19.64
CA SER A 72 0.71 28.99 19.89
C SER A 72 1.17 30.46 19.97
N VAL A 73 2.47 30.74 20.16
CA VAL A 73 2.98 32.12 20.32
C VAL A 73 3.22 32.80 18.96
N VAL A 74 3.40 32.03 17.88
CA VAL A 74 3.72 32.58 16.56
C VAL A 74 2.52 33.23 15.85
N THR A 75 1.28 32.89 16.22
CA THR A 75 0.07 33.44 15.57
C THR A 75 -0.48 34.73 16.22
N ALA A 76 0.13 35.22 17.32
CA ALA A 76 -0.35 36.38 18.06
C ALA A 76 0.36 37.71 17.70
N GLY A 77 1.26 37.70 16.70
CA GLY A 77 2.23 38.79 16.45
C GLY A 77 2.03 39.68 15.21
N GLU A 78 0.90 39.64 14.50
CA GLU A 78 0.68 40.45 13.28
C GLU A 78 -0.56 41.38 13.33
N GLY A 79 -0.82 42.02 14.47
CA GLY A 79 -1.92 42.99 14.59
C GLY A 79 -1.69 44.09 15.62
N GLY A 80 -0.86 45.09 15.28
CA GLY A 80 -0.79 46.36 16.00
C GLY A 80 -1.29 47.52 15.10
N PRO A 81 -2.18 48.41 15.56
CA PRO A 81 -2.92 49.34 14.71
C PRO A 81 -2.12 50.58 14.25
N ALA A 82 -2.69 51.21 13.21
CA ALA A 82 -2.27 52.37 12.43
C ALA A 82 -1.66 53.57 13.17
#